data_AF-A0A3L7ZB38-F1
#
_entry.id   AF-A0A3L7ZB38-F1
#
_cell.length_a   1.000
_cell.length_b   1.000
_cell.length_c   1.000
_cell.angle_alpha   90.00
_cell.angle_beta   90.00
_cell.angle_gamma   90.00
#
_symmetry.space_group_name_H-M   'P 1'
#
loop_
_entity.id
_entity.type
_entity.pdbx_description
1 polymer ?
#
loop_
_entity_poly.entity_id
_entity_poly.type
_entity_poly.pdbx_seq_one_letter_code
_entity_poly.pdbx_strand_id
1 'polypeptide(L)'
;MKAISQMTQEEKLQTISEYTPCRTEREIMLRYQSAVHRNDIQQIEYFEKFGKNIRQIILNVHTCERALLFGYTSKDLNEHGWLIGMLPIVEKIELDNSNCIHIGKSPNGTYAVAVDWCTGSAGGGSHPSVFDEPIKDYKEAVRQGICQLEQQYCKAERYSVTDRSNYNPKVISKLKNKLLELKCRYTQPQQLTLALF
;
A
#
# COMPACT_ATOMS: atom_id res chain seq x y z
N MET A 1 -30.81 -2.97 -2.38
CA MET A 1 -30.53 -3.20 -0.95
C MET A 1 -30.61 -1.86 -0.24
N LYS A 2 -31.29 -1.80 0.90
CA LYS A 2 -31.43 -0.58 1.73
C LYS A 2 -30.05 -0.15 2.24
N ALA A 3 -29.76 1.15 2.28
CA ALA A 3 -28.50 1.62 2.84
C ALA A 3 -28.49 1.38 4.36
N ILE A 4 -27.33 1.07 4.94
CA ILE A 4 -27.20 0.83 6.38
C ILE A 4 -27.71 2.01 7.20
N SER A 5 -27.50 3.24 6.76
CA SER A 5 -28.00 4.42 7.47
C SER A 5 -29.52 4.52 7.59
N GLN A 6 -30.26 3.80 6.75
CA GLN A 6 -31.72 3.76 6.79
C GLN A 6 -32.23 2.61 7.69
N MET A 7 -31.34 1.71 8.15
CA MET A 7 -31.70 0.50 8.87
C MET A 7 -32.06 0.76 10.34
N THR A 8 -32.94 -0.08 10.90
CA THR A 8 -33.15 -0.14 12.36
C THR A 8 -31.90 -0.67 13.05
N GLN A 9 -31.81 -0.48 14.36
CA GLN A 9 -30.68 -1.00 15.15
C GLN A 9 -30.52 -2.52 14.99
N GLU A 10 -31.63 -3.27 14.99
CA GLU A 10 -31.65 -4.73 14.82
C GLU A 10 -31.18 -5.15 13.42
N GLU A 11 -31.67 -4.47 12.37
CA GLU A 11 -31.24 -4.70 10.98
C GLU A 11 -29.73 -4.46 10.82
N LYS A 12 -29.18 -3.40 11.45
CA LYS A 12 -27.74 -3.12 11.44
C LYS A 12 -26.95 -4.24 12.13
N LEU A 13 -27.35 -4.65 13.33
CA LEU A 13 -26.68 -5.71 14.08
C LEU A 13 -26.70 -7.05 13.35
N GLN A 14 -27.80 -7.38 12.69
CA GLN A 14 -27.90 -8.57 11.85
C GLN A 14 -26.95 -8.49 10.65
N THR A 15 -26.90 -7.35 9.96
CA THR A 15 -25.98 -7.15 8.82
C THR A 15 -24.51 -7.24 9.27
N ILE A 16 -24.18 -6.74 10.47
CA ILE A 16 -22.83 -6.82 11.04
C ILE A 16 -22.47 -8.28 11.34
N SER A 17 -23.39 -9.06 11.91
CA SER A 17 -23.11 -10.45 12.30
C SER A 17 -22.90 -11.39 11.11
N GLU A 18 -23.52 -11.08 9.96
CA GLU A 18 -23.34 -11.81 8.70
C GLU A 18 -22.02 -11.49 8.00
N TYR A 19 -21.39 -10.35 8.31
CA TYR A 19 -20.12 -9.97 7.72
C TYR A 19 -18.96 -10.74 8.37
N THR A 20 -18.11 -11.39 7.55
CA THR A 20 -16.93 -12.11 8.03
C THR A 20 -15.68 -11.25 7.85
N PRO A 21 -15.18 -10.55 8.88
CA PRO A 21 -14.05 -9.64 8.75
C PRO A 21 -12.71 -10.38 8.67
N CYS A 22 -11.81 -9.87 7.83
CA CYS A 22 -10.41 -10.28 7.88
C CYS A 22 -9.69 -9.68 9.11
N ARG A 23 -8.45 -10.10 9.39
CA ARG A 23 -7.72 -9.70 10.61
C ARG A 23 -7.63 -8.18 10.78
N THR A 24 -7.38 -7.45 9.70
CA THR A 24 -7.23 -5.98 9.72
C THR A 24 -8.57 -5.24 9.86
N GLU A 25 -9.68 -5.90 9.59
CA GLU A 25 -11.03 -5.31 9.64
C GLU A 25 -11.71 -5.47 11.01
N ARG A 26 -11.27 -6.46 11.80
CA ARG A 26 -11.94 -6.85 13.06
C ARG A 26 -12.09 -5.70 14.05
N GLU A 27 -11.04 -4.91 14.25
CA GLU A 27 -11.08 -3.80 15.21
C GLU A 27 -12.12 -2.75 14.83
N ILE A 28 -12.12 -2.35 13.56
CA ILE A 28 -13.05 -1.35 13.01
C ILE A 28 -14.48 -1.88 13.08
N MET A 29 -14.70 -3.16 12.75
CA MET A 29 -16.01 -3.79 12.85
C MET A 29 -16.51 -3.83 14.29
N LEU A 30 -15.66 -4.19 15.26
CA LEU A 30 -16.03 -4.21 16.68
C LEU A 30 -16.36 -2.81 17.21
N ARG A 31 -15.63 -1.78 16.79
CA ARG A 31 -15.94 -0.39 17.11
C ARG A 31 -17.31 0.02 16.56
N TYR A 32 -17.60 -0.32 15.30
CA TYR A 32 -18.89 -0.01 14.70
C TYR A 32 -20.04 -0.79 15.37
N GLN A 33 -19.87 -2.09 15.61
CA GLN A 33 -20.83 -2.92 16.34
C GLN A 33 -21.11 -2.37 17.74
N SER A 34 -20.07 -1.97 18.46
CA SER A 34 -20.20 -1.37 19.79
C SER A 34 -20.97 -0.05 19.77
N ALA A 35 -20.74 0.79 18.76
CA ALA A 35 -21.48 2.03 18.56
C ALA A 35 -22.97 1.75 18.31
N VAL A 36 -23.29 0.78 17.46
CA VAL A 36 -24.68 0.35 17.18
C VAL A 36 -25.33 -0.21 18.44
N HIS A 37 -24.67 -1.09 19.21
CA HIS A 37 -25.23 -1.64 20.45
C HIS A 37 -25.55 -0.56 21.50
N ARG A 38 -24.67 0.45 21.63
CA ARG A 38 -24.84 1.53 22.62
C ARG A 38 -25.76 2.66 22.14
N ASN A 39 -26.25 2.56 20.90
CA ASN A 39 -26.98 3.64 20.23
C ASN A 39 -26.21 4.97 20.26
N ASP A 40 -24.88 4.90 20.09
CA ASP A 40 -24.00 6.08 20.06
C ASP A 40 -24.14 6.75 18.69
N ILE A 41 -25.06 7.71 18.62
CA ILE A 41 -25.43 8.40 17.37
C ILE A 41 -24.21 9.05 16.71
N GLN A 42 -23.32 9.66 17.48
CA GLN A 42 -22.15 10.36 16.91
C GLN A 42 -21.17 9.37 16.25
N GLN A 43 -20.89 8.24 16.92
CA GLN A 43 -20.04 7.21 16.35
C GLN A 43 -20.71 6.53 15.14
N ILE A 44 -22.01 6.22 15.23
CA ILE A 44 -22.78 5.64 14.12
C ILE A 44 -22.71 6.54 12.89
N GLU A 45 -22.98 7.84 13.05
CA GLU A 45 -22.89 8.82 11.95
C GLU A 45 -21.48 8.92 11.38
N TYR A 46 -20.44 8.82 12.21
CA TYR A 46 -19.06 8.78 11.73
C TYR A 46 -18.83 7.60 10.79
N PHE A 47 -19.18 6.38 11.21
CA PHE A 47 -18.98 5.18 10.41
C PHE A 47 -19.81 5.20 9.12
N GLU A 48 -21.08 5.59 9.20
CA GLU A 48 -22.02 5.50 8.08
C GLU A 48 -21.76 6.54 6.98
N LYS A 49 -20.98 7.59 7.26
CA LYS A 49 -20.45 8.50 6.22
C LYS A 49 -19.51 7.80 5.24
N PHE A 50 -18.91 6.68 5.64
CA PHE A 50 -17.92 5.96 4.82
C PHE A 50 -18.52 4.89 3.91
N GLY A 51 -19.84 4.69 3.87
CA GLY A 51 -20.39 3.71 2.94
C GLY A 51 -21.85 3.38 3.11
N LYS A 52 -22.41 2.71 2.11
CA LYS A 52 -23.82 2.26 2.11
C LYS A 52 -24.00 0.87 2.71
N ASN A 53 -22.92 0.09 2.84
CA ASN A 53 -22.89 -1.27 3.38
C ASN A 53 -21.66 -1.49 4.29
N ILE A 54 -21.66 -2.57 5.08
CA ILE A 54 -20.58 -2.88 6.03
C ILE A 54 -19.22 -2.88 5.35
N ARG A 55 -19.09 -3.59 4.21
CA ARG A 55 -17.81 -3.68 3.50
C ARG A 55 -17.25 -2.30 3.14
N GLN A 56 -18.09 -1.41 2.61
CA GLN A 56 -17.66 -0.04 2.29
C GLN A 56 -17.26 0.73 3.55
N ILE A 57 -18.10 0.71 4.59
CA ILE A 57 -17.84 1.41 5.85
C ILE A 57 -16.48 0.98 6.42
N ILE A 58 -16.24 -0.33 6.56
CA ILE A 58 -15.03 -0.85 7.20
C ILE A 58 -13.78 -0.51 6.38
N LEU A 59 -13.80 -0.76 5.06
CA LEU A 59 -12.64 -0.53 4.21
C LEU A 59 -12.31 0.96 4.03
N ASN A 60 -13.33 1.82 3.95
CA ASN A 60 -13.10 3.26 3.85
C ASN A 60 -12.67 3.85 5.19
N VAL A 61 -13.18 3.39 6.34
CA VAL A 61 -12.63 3.81 7.64
C VAL A 61 -11.16 3.40 7.75
N HIS A 62 -10.82 2.16 7.38
CA HIS A 62 -9.42 1.71 7.39
C HIS A 62 -8.53 2.57 6.48
N THR A 63 -8.99 2.84 5.26
CA THR A 63 -8.28 3.73 4.32
C THR A 63 -8.12 5.12 4.90
N CYS A 64 -9.16 5.70 5.50
CA CYS A 64 -9.12 7.03 6.11
C CYS A 64 -8.12 7.10 7.26
N GLU A 65 -8.15 6.13 8.17
CA GLU A 65 -7.25 6.09 9.33
C GLU A 65 -5.78 5.93 8.90
N ARG A 66 -5.52 5.12 7.87
CA ARG A 66 -4.20 5.01 7.25
C ARG A 66 -3.79 6.29 6.52
N ALA A 67 -4.71 6.94 5.80
CA ALA A 67 -4.44 8.16 5.04
C ALA A 67 -4.03 9.34 5.94
N LEU A 68 -4.53 9.40 7.19
CA LEU A 68 -4.11 10.39 8.19
C LEU A 68 -2.60 10.32 8.49
N LEU A 69 -1.99 9.13 8.47
CA LEU A 69 -0.53 8.96 8.68
C LEU A 69 0.30 9.63 7.57
N PHE A 70 -0.30 9.76 6.39
CA PHE A 70 0.26 10.41 5.21
C PHE A 70 -0.22 11.86 5.06
N GLY A 71 -0.96 12.40 6.03
CA GLY A 71 -1.40 13.79 6.06
C GLY A 71 -2.56 14.10 5.12
N TYR A 72 -3.28 13.09 4.63
CA TYR A 72 -4.52 13.30 3.89
C TYR A 72 -5.67 13.56 4.87
N THR A 73 -6.47 14.58 4.58
CA THR A 73 -7.62 14.98 5.40
C THR A 73 -8.96 14.86 4.67
N SER A 74 -8.95 14.75 3.34
CA SER A 74 -10.17 14.53 2.55
C SER A 74 -10.78 13.16 2.86
N LYS A 75 -12.11 13.14 2.89
CA LYS A 75 -12.94 11.93 3.04
C LYS A 75 -13.82 11.73 1.81
N ASP A 76 -13.43 12.32 0.68
CA ASP A 76 -14.22 12.31 -0.54
C ASP A 76 -14.17 10.93 -1.18
N LEU A 77 -15.35 10.29 -1.27
CA LEU A 77 -15.50 9.02 -1.95
C LEU A 77 -15.56 9.25 -3.46
N ASN A 78 -14.94 8.36 -4.23
CA ASN A 78 -15.11 8.36 -5.68
C ASN A 78 -16.55 7.98 -6.10
N GLU A 79 -16.83 8.00 -7.39
CA GLU A 79 -18.15 7.67 -7.96
C GLU A 79 -18.67 6.26 -7.60
N HIS A 80 -17.78 5.36 -7.17
CA HIS A 80 -18.11 4.01 -6.74
C HIS A 80 -18.22 3.86 -5.21
N GLY A 81 -18.05 4.95 -4.44
CA GLY A 81 -18.14 4.96 -2.99
C GLY A 81 -16.87 4.49 -2.28
N TRP A 82 -15.69 4.66 -2.88
CA TRP A 82 -14.40 4.27 -2.31
C TRP A 82 -13.47 5.47 -2.09
N LEU A 83 -12.76 5.48 -0.96
CA LEU A 83 -11.62 6.36 -0.77
C LEU A 83 -10.44 5.87 -1.62
N ILE A 84 -9.71 6.83 -2.19
CA ILE A 84 -8.49 6.54 -2.95
C ILE A 84 -7.31 6.52 -1.98
N GLY A 85 -6.75 5.34 -1.77
CA GLY A 85 -5.56 5.14 -0.93
C GLY A 85 -4.24 5.19 -1.68
N MET A 86 -4.23 5.47 -2.98
CA MET A 86 -3.02 5.49 -3.80
C MET A 86 -2.27 6.82 -3.66
N LEU A 87 -0.96 6.76 -3.43
CA LEU A 87 -0.11 7.95 -3.43
C LEU A 87 0.29 8.32 -4.87
N PRO A 88 0.48 9.61 -5.17
CA PRO A 88 1.07 10.02 -6.45
C PRO A 88 2.54 9.57 -6.50
N ILE A 89 2.91 8.94 -7.61
CA ILE A 89 4.30 8.55 -7.88
C ILE A 89 5.08 9.80 -8.29
N VAL A 90 6.12 10.13 -7.52
CA VAL A 90 7.03 11.25 -7.82
C VAL A 90 8.27 10.80 -8.56
N GLU A 91 8.62 9.52 -8.48
CA GLU A 91 9.75 8.96 -9.21
C GLU A 91 9.55 7.47 -9.47
N LYS A 92 9.96 7.04 -10.66
CA LYS A 92 10.06 5.64 -11.06
C LYS A 92 11.53 5.33 -11.37
N ILE A 93 12.15 4.50 -10.55
CA ILE A 93 13.55 4.10 -10.71
C ILE A 93 13.58 2.78 -11.47
N GLU A 94 13.85 2.84 -12.77
CA GLU A 94 13.80 1.68 -13.66
C GLU A 94 15.10 0.86 -13.61
N LEU A 95 14.97 -0.46 -13.44
CA LEU A 95 16.03 -1.43 -13.73
C LEU A 95 15.91 -1.90 -15.17
N ASP A 96 14.69 -2.18 -15.64
CA ASP A 96 14.33 -2.39 -17.03
C ASP A 96 12.82 -2.14 -17.25
N ASN A 97 12.31 -2.51 -18.42
CA ASN A 97 10.92 -2.27 -18.83
C ASN A 97 9.86 -2.90 -17.91
N SER A 98 10.22 -3.90 -17.09
CA SER A 98 9.26 -4.64 -16.24
C SER A 98 9.70 -4.72 -14.78
N ASN A 99 10.80 -4.06 -14.43
CA ASN A 99 11.35 -4.07 -13.09
C ASN A 99 11.69 -2.63 -12.68
N CYS A 100 11.01 -2.12 -11.66
CA CYS A 100 11.24 -0.76 -11.20
C CYS A 100 10.82 -0.57 -9.73
N ILE A 101 11.32 0.51 -9.14
CA ILE A 101 10.91 0.98 -7.82
C ILE A 101 10.05 2.23 -8.03
N HIS A 102 8.85 2.22 -7.47
CA HIS A 102 7.93 3.37 -7.43
C HIS A 102 8.09 4.09 -6.10
N ILE A 103 8.38 5.39 -6.16
CA ILE A 103 8.43 6.27 -5.00
C ILE A 103 7.16 7.11 -4.98
N GLY A 104 6.24 6.78 -4.08
CA GLY A 104 5.06 7.60 -3.79
C GLY A 104 5.39 8.69 -2.77
N LYS A 105 4.82 9.88 -2.92
CA LYS A 105 4.98 10.98 -1.95
C LYS A 105 3.64 11.54 -1.51
N SER A 106 3.49 11.75 -0.21
CA SER A 106 2.27 12.28 0.40
C SER A 106 2.34 13.79 0.65
N PRO A 107 1.20 14.44 0.96
CA PRO A 107 1.15 15.86 1.29
C PRO A 107 2.01 16.26 2.50
N ASN A 108 2.12 15.41 3.52
CA ASN A 108 2.97 15.71 4.70
C ASN A 108 4.45 15.40 4.48
N GLY A 109 4.85 15.06 3.25
CA GLY A 109 6.24 14.82 2.87
C GLY A 109 6.76 13.41 3.19
N THR A 110 5.92 12.50 3.68
CA THR A 110 6.29 11.08 3.80
C THR A 110 6.26 10.37 2.46
N TYR A 111 6.96 9.25 2.38
CA TYR A 111 7.09 8.42 1.21
C TYR A 111 6.48 7.03 1.46
N ALA A 112 6.02 6.40 0.39
CA ALA A 112 5.69 4.98 0.35
C ALA A 112 6.39 4.36 -0.87
N VAL A 113 6.72 3.07 -0.78
CA VAL A 113 7.53 2.39 -1.80
C VAL A 113 6.86 1.10 -2.21
N ALA A 114 6.72 0.93 -3.51
CA ALA A 114 6.30 -0.31 -4.14
C ALA A 114 7.28 -0.69 -5.25
N VAL A 115 7.28 -1.95 -5.64
CA VAL A 115 8.19 -2.45 -6.68
C VAL A 115 7.43 -3.30 -7.69
N ASP A 116 7.76 -3.11 -8.95
CA ASP A 116 7.41 -4.05 -10.01
C ASP A 116 8.61 -4.99 -10.22
N TRP A 117 8.34 -6.27 -10.38
CA TRP A 117 9.35 -7.27 -10.67
C TRP A 117 8.85 -8.31 -11.68
N CYS A 118 9.76 -8.76 -12.53
CA CYS A 118 9.51 -9.82 -13.50
C CYS A 118 10.82 -10.58 -13.76
N THR A 119 10.81 -11.90 -13.54
CA THR A 119 12.00 -12.75 -13.61
C THR A 119 11.95 -13.80 -14.71
N GLY A 120 10.99 -13.69 -15.63
CA GLY A 120 10.65 -14.68 -16.64
C GLY A 120 9.19 -14.55 -16.98
N SER A 121 8.42 -15.64 -16.89
CA SER A 121 6.95 -15.58 -16.98
C SER A 121 6.27 -15.20 -15.65
N ALA A 122 6.98 -15.25 -14.52
CA ALA A 122 6.48 -14.77 -13.24
C ALA A 122 6.88 -13.31 -13.00
N GLY A 123 5.90 -12.55 -12.50
CA GLY A 123 6.08 -11.18 -12.07
C GLY A 123 4.97 -10.72 -11.14
N GLY A 124 5.13 -9.53 -10.59
CA GLY A 124 4.18 -8.91 -9.70
C GLY A 124 4.53 -7.44 -9.50
N GLY A 125 3.56 -6.68 -9.00
CA GLY A 125 3.70 -5.25 -8.81
C GLY A 125 2.61 -4.72 -7.90
N SER A 126 2.88 -3.57 -7.29
CA SER A 126 1.90 -2.81 -6.54
C SER A 126 2.12 -1.31 -6.73
N HIS A 127 1.12 -0.52 -6.36
CA HIS A 127 1.20 0.93 -6.38
C HIS A 127 1.44 1.45 -4.96
N PRO A 128 2.33 2.43 -4.72
CA PRO A 128 2.53 3.00 -3.39
C PRO A 128 1.23 3.55 -2.82
N SER A 129 0.89 3.19 -1.59
CA SER A 129 -0.43 3.44 -1.00
C SER A 129 -0.36 3.77 0.49
N VAL A 130 -1.49 4.24 1.03
CA VAL A 130 -1.63 4.52 2.46
C VAL A 130 -1.48 3.26 3.33
N PHE A 131 -1.54 2.06 2.73
CA PHE A 131 -1.33 0.79 3.44
C PHE A 131 0.15 0.45 3.59
N ASP A 132 1.06 1.12 2.88
CA ASP A 132 2.49 0.99 3.10
C ASP A 132 2.92 1.76 4.35
N GLU A 133 4.05 1.38 4.93
CA GLU A 133 4.59 2.09 6.08
C GLU A 133 5.16 3.45 5.68
N PRO A 134 4.81 4.56 6.37
CA PRO A 134 5.31 5.88 6.03
C PRO A 134 6.82 5.99 6.26
N ILE A 135 7.54 6.41 5.21
CA ILE A 135 8.99 6.63 5.24
C ILE A 135 9.27 8.13 5.25
N LYS A 136 10.07 8.61 6.20
CA LYS A 136 10.33 10.06 6.34
C LYS A 136 11.36 10.60 5.34
N ASP A 137 12.34 9.78 5.00
CA ASP A 137 13.49 10.19 4.19
C ASP A 137 13.48 9.51 2.82
N TYR A 138 13.79 10.27 1.78
CA TYR A 138 13.81 9.77 0.41
C TYR A 138 14.90 8.71 0.20
N LYS A 139 16.11 8.88 0.76
CA LYS A 139 17.18 7.88 0.59
C LYS A 139 16.81 6.57 1.25
N GLU A 140 16.14 6.64 2.40
CA GLU A 140 15.57 5.46 3.06
C GLU A 140 14.49 4.80 2.20
N ALA A 141 13.63 5.58 1.53
CA ALA A 141 12.63 5.03 0.61
C ALA A 141 13.29 4.26 -0.54
N VAL A 142 14.31 4.83 -1.18
CA VAL A 142 15.07 4.14 -2.23
C VAL A 142 15.75 2.88 -1.68
N ARG A 143 16.35 2.95 -0.48
CA ARG A 143 16.99 1.80 0.17
C ARG A 143 15.99 0.67 0.43
N GLN A 144 14.77 0.99 0.86
CA GLN A 144 13.72 -0.01 1.06
C GLN A 144 13.27 -0.64 -0.26
N GLY A 145 13.10 0.14 -1.33
CA GLY A 145 12.78 -0.39 -2.66
C GLY A 145 13.85 -1.35 -3.18
N ILE A 146 15.13 -1.00 -3.00
CA ILE A 146 16.25 -1.89 -3.32
C ILE A 146 16.17 -3.18 -2.52
N CYS A 147 15.93 -3.10 -1.21
CA CYS A 147 15.80 -4.27 -0.34
C CYS A 147 14.63 -5.18 -0.74
N GLN A 148 13.48 -4.61 -1.13
CA GLN A 148 12.34 -5.38 -1.63
C GLN A 148 12.68 -6.16 -2.90
N LEU A 149 13.32 -5.51 -3.88
CA LEU A 149 13.78 -6.20 -5.10
C LEU A 149 14.85 -7.25 -4.80
N GLU A 150 15.80 -6.98 -3.90
CA GLU A 150 16.83 -7.96 -3.48
C GLU A 150 16.16 -9.23 -2.91
N GLN A 151 15.15 -9.07 -2.05
CA GLN A 151 14.41 -10.19 -1.47
C GLN A 151 13.65 -10.99 -2.54
N GLN A 152 12.98 -10.30 -3.47
CA GLN A 152 12.25 -10.98 -4.55
C GLN A 152 13.18 -11.74 -5.49
N TYR A 153 14.31 -11.14 -5.88
CA TYR A 153 15.26 -11.82 -6.75
C TYR A 153 15.98 -12.98 -6.05
N CYS A 154 16.29 -12.86 -4.76
CA CYS A 154 16.81 -13.99 -3.97
C CYS A 154 15.79 -15.14 -3.90
N LYS A 155 14.50 -14.83 -3.74
CA LYS A 155 13.42 -15.82 -3.75
C LYS A 155 13.30 -16.49 -5.12
N ALA A 156 13.27 -15.70 -6.19
CA ALA A 156 13.21 -16.18 -7.58
C ALA A 156 14.40 -17.09 -7.94
N GLU A 157 15.62 -16.73 -7.51
CA GLU A 157 16.83 -17.53 -7.75
C GLU A 157 16.71 -18.94 -7.15
N ARG A 158 16.13 -19.07 -5.94
CA ARG A 158 15.88 -20.38 -5.32
C ARG A 158 14.92 -21.24 -6.13
N TYR A 159 13.84 -20.64 -6.67
CA TYR A 159 12.88 -21.36 -7.50
C TYR A 159 13.36 -21.67 -8.91
N SER A 160 14.36 -20.94 -9.41
CA SER A 160 14.94 -21.15 -10.74
C SER A 160 15.61 -22.52 -10.93
N VAL A 161 15.86 -23.24 -9.82
CA VAL A 161 16.36 -24.63 -9.87
C VAL A 161 15.30 -25.58 -10.41
N THR A 162 14.03 -25.36 -10.05
CA THR A 162 12.91 -26.25 -10.38
C THR A 162 11.98 -25.70 -11.45
N ASP A 163 11.90 -24.37 -11.60
CA ASP A 163 10.99 -23.69 -12.53
C ASP A 163 11.72 -22.58 -13.29
N ARG A 164 12.30 -22.96 -14.42
CA ARG A 164 13.16 -22.09 -15.24
C ARG A 164 12.41 -21.20 -16.22
N SER A 165 11.12 -21.45 -16.45
CA SER A 165 10.30 -20.59 -17.32
C SER A 165 9.80 -19.38 -16.54
N ASN A 166 9.24 -19.60 -15.34
CA ASN A 166 8.78 -18.50 -14.50
C ASN A 166 9.96 -17.74 -13.87
N TYR A 167 11.00 -18.45 -13.45
CA TYR A 167 12.19 -17.89 -12.81
C TYR A 167 13.43 -18.19 -13.65
N ASN A 168 13.67 -17.37 -14.67
CA ASN A 168 14.77 -17.56 -15.60
C ASN A 168 16.12 -17.12 -14.97
N PRO A 169 17.09 -18.04 -14.76
CA PRO A 169 18.36 -17.71 -14.10
C PRO A 169 19.15 -16.60 -14.78
N LYS A 170 19.09 -16.51 -16.12
CA LYS A 170 19.81 -15.47 -16.88
C LYS A 170 19.21 -14.09 -16.64
N VAL A 171 17.88 -14.00 -16.59
CA VAL A 171 17.16 -12.76 -16.29
C VAL A 171 17.45 -12.32 -14.86
N ILE A 172 17.34 -13.24 -13.91
CA ILE A 172 17.59 -12.97 -12.48
C ILE A 172 19.02 -12.48 -12.26
N SER A 173 20.02 -13.15 -12.84
CA SER A 173 21.42 -12.72 -12.73
C SER A 173 21.64 -11.31 -13.27
N LYS A 174 21.05 -10.98 -14.44
CA LYS A 174 21.11 -9.63 -15.02
C LYS A 174 20.46 -8.58 -14.10
N LEU A 175 19.30 -8.90 -13.52
CA LEU A 175 18.58 -7.99 -12.62
C LEU A 175 19.36 -7.75 -11.32
N LYS A 176 19.95 -8.79 -10.72
CA LYS A 176 20.80 -8.65 -9.52
C LYS A 176 22.01 -7.75 -9.78
N ASN A 177 22.64 -7.85 -10.95
CA ASN A 177 23.76 -6.96 -11.32
C ASN A 177 23.31 -5.50 -11.47
N LYS A 178 22.19 -5.25 -12.17
CA LYS A 178 21.61 -3.90 -12.28
C LYS A 178 21.22 -3.31 -10.93
N LEU A 179 20.66 -4.13 -10.05
CA LEU A 179 20.29 -3.71 -8.71
C LEU A 179 21.51 -3.36 -7.85
N LEU A 180 22.64 -4.07 -8.04
CA LEU A 180 23.91 -3.74 -7.39
C LEU A 180 24.45 -2.39 -7.87
N GLU A 181 24.41 -2.12 -9.19
CA GLU A 181 24.78 -0.81 -9.75
C GLU A 181 23.90 0.31 -9.17
N LEU A 182 22.60 0.05 -9.06
CA LEU A 182 21.64 0.99 -8.46
C LEU A 182 21.97 1.26 -7.00
N LYS A 183 22.23 0.21 -6.22
CA LYS A 183 22.63 0.31 -4.81
C LYS A 183 23.87 1.18 -4.67
N CYS A 184 24.92 0.92 -5.44
CA CYS A 184 26.12 1.76 -5.44
C CYS A 184 25.79 3.24 -5.71
N ARG A 185 24.94 3.53 -6.70
CA ARG A 185 24.55 4.92 -7.02
C ARG A 185 23.88 5.65 -5.87
N TYR A 186 23.03 4.96 -5.12
CA TYR A 186 22.20 5.57 -4.05
C TYR A 186 22.79 5.45 -2.65
N THR A 187 23.76 4.55 -2.42
CA THR A 187 24.37 4.34 -1.10
C THR A 187 25.81 4.83 -0.98
N GLN A 188 26.49 5.19 -2.09
CA GLN A 188 27.81 5.80 -2.01
C GLN A 188 27.71 7.22 -1.40
N PRO A 189 28.62 7.62 -0.49
CA PRO A 189 28.72 9.02 -0.11
C PRO A 189 29.07 9.84 -1.37
N GLN A 190 28.25 10.84 -1.69
CA GLN A 190 28.60 11.80 -2.73
C GLN A 190 29.90 12.47 -2.32
N GLN A 191 30.98 12.25 -3.07
CA GLN A 191 32.18 13.06 -2.91
C GLN A 191 31.79 14.50 -3.23
N LEU A 192 31.79 15.36 -2.20
CA LEU A 192 31.73 16.79 -2.39
C LEU A 192 33.00 17.20 -3.13
N THR A 193 32.92 17.37 -4.44
CA THR A 193 33.93 18.11 -5.18
C THR A 193 33.81 19.57 -4.72
N LEU A 194 34.67 19.96 -3.79
CA LEU A 194 34.96 21.36 -3.50
C LEU A 194 35.51 21.98 -4.79
N ALA A 195 34.66 22.66 -5.54
CA ALA A 195 35.12 23.60 -6.54
C ALA A 195 35.85 24.72 -5.79
N LEU A 196 37.18 24.68 -5.82
CA LEU A 196 38.02 25.80 -5.42
C LEU A 196 37.74 26.94 -6.42
N PHE A 197 37.02 27.96 -5.95
CA PHE A 197 37.01 29.28 -6.57
C PHE A 197 38.17 30.09 -6.02
#